data_AF-A0AA39NZU8-F1
#
_entry.id   AF-A0AA39NZU8-F1
#
_cell.length_a   1.000
_cell.length_b   1.000
_cell.length_c   1.000
_cell.angle_alpha   90.00
_cell.angle_beta   90.00
_cell.angle_gamma   90.00
#
_symmetry.space_group_name_H-M   'P 1'
#
loop_
_entity.id
_entity.type
_entity.pdbx_description
1 polymer ?
#
loop_
_entity_poly.entity_id
_entity_poly.type
_entity_poly.pdbx_seq_one_letter_code
_entity_poly.pdbx_strand_id
1 'polypeptide(L)'
;MFLETRDSLRSILYSLMSYSTPPPSKNTIIFEPDRSARKHAKSLSAHHYLTDVARNCPHGVGEAVVEKIEFKKSSEKPNHEFLLCYVRDRNVSSRKAFVRIERWSDSTHAHTPDDEPAENSSPRRRTFSIDEAARRVSTSAIQSSSASFYGTAYDRFTISCDCASVKRSDITLSTLIFGDSCFTADEAAMISRIASDCADKYNAITHQCYWYARVIYNVIQETQSGHFKKTPPQDDKRMGTWHGTMKLVNNDASNIFINASHHPNRLTETYLLKEWPEWVKHIEKRKLEVDEPRREIERGKQEIEKGDQERAELQRQLEKERREKAKLEMELHSMRQASSSRQTTDVQTTDSP
;
A
#
# COMPACT_ATOMS: atom_id res chain seq x y z
N MET A 1 -47.66 8.69 -26.39
CA MET A 1 -47.20 9.95 -25.78
C MET A 1 -47.07 9.92 -24.24
N PHE A 2 -47.25 8.78 -23.55
CA PHE A 2 -47.15 8.68 -22.08
C PHE A 2 -45.97 7.83 -21.55
N LEU A 3 -45.05 7.41 -22.41
CA LEU A 3 -43.92 6.53 -22.03
C LEU A 3 -42.57 7.24 -21.91
N GLU A 4 -42.39 8.42 -22.53
CA GLU A 4 -41.11 9.16 -22.47
C GLU A 4 -40.87 9.91 -21.15
N THR A 5 -41.91 10.14 -20.34
CA THR A 5 -41.77 10.84 -19.05
C THR A 5 -41.29 9.95 -17.92
N ARG A 6 -41.29 8.62 -18.09
CA ARG A 6 -40.94 7.67 -17.02
C ARG A 6 -39.44 7.42 -16.89
N ASP A 7 -38.70 7.52 -17.99
CA ASP A 7 -37.23 7.36 -18.00
C ASP A 7 -36.51 8.62 -17.51
N SER A 8 -37.08 9.80 -17.77
CA SER A 8 -36.56 11.09 -17.28
C SER A 8 -36.58 11.18 -15.75
N LEU A 9 -37.67 10.72 -15.10
CA LEU A 9 -37.77 10.72 -13.64
C LEU A 9 -36.85 9.69 -12.96
N ARG A 10 -36.56 8.55 -13.61
CA ARG A 10 -35.56 7.59 -13.12
C ARG A 10 -34.14 8.16 -13.20
N SER A 11 -33.79 8.87 -14.27
CA SER A 11 -32.50 9.54 -14.39
C SER A 11 -32.30 10.62 -13.33
N ILE A 12 -33.35 11.39 -13.02
CA ILE A 12 -33.32 12.42 -11.96
C ILE A 12 -33.20 11.79 -10.57
N LEU A 13 -33.91 10.68 -10.31
CA LEU A 13 -33.81 9.97 -9.04
C LEU A 13 -32.45 9.27 -8.84
N TYR A 14 -31.83 8.73 -9.89
CA TYR A 14 -30.46 8.20 -9.81
C TYR A 14 -29.41 9.30 -9.60
N SER A 15 -29.65 10.50 -10.15
CA SER A 15 -28.77 11.66 -9.93
C SER A 15 -28.93 12.27 -8.54
N LEU A 16 -30.13 12.21 -7.94
CA LEU A 16 -30.40 12.68 -6.57
C LEU A 16 -30.05 11.64 -5.48
N MET A 17 -30.03 10.35 -5.83
CA MET A 17 -29.59 9.25 -4.96
C MET A 17 -28.12 8.88 -5.19
N SER A 18 -27.34 9.75 -5.83
CA SER A 18 -25.88 9.70 -5.72
C SER A 18 -25.49 10.03 -4.28
N TYR A 19 -25.71 9.05 -3.39
CA TYR A 19 -24.94 8.93 -2.18
C TYR A 19 -23.51 9.25 -2.55
N SER A 20 -22.96 10.28 -1.93
CA SER A 20 -21.58 10.68 -2.07
C SER A 20 -20.73 9.48 -1.68
N THR A 21 -20.50 8.58 -2.64
CA THR A 21 -19.60 7.46 -2.49
C THR A 21 -18.24 8.11 -2.33
N PRO A 22 -17.59 7.95 -1.16
CA PRO A 22 -16.29 8.54 -0.97
C PRO A 22 -15.38 8.07 -2.12
N PRO A 23 -14.49 8.94 -2.60
CA PRO A 23 -13.62 8.59 -3.71
C PRO A 23 -12.90 7.27 -3.39
N PRO A 24 -12.74 6.37 -4.38
CA PRO A 24 -12.05 5.12 -4.16
C PRO A 24 -10.65 5.39 -3.62
N SER A 25 -10.22 4.55 -2.66
CA SER A 25 -8.87 4.61 -2.11
C SER A 25 -7.86 4.52 -3.23
N LYS A 26 -6.82 5.34 -3.18
CA LYS A 26 -5.70 5.22 -4.10
C LYS A 26 -4.70 4.18 -3.59
N ASN A 27 -4.76 3.81 -2.31
CA ASN A 27 -3.98 2.71 -1.73
C ASN A 27 -4.71 1.37 -1.84
N THR A 28 -4.67 0.80 -3.04
CA THR A 28 -5.30 -0.50 -3.32
C THR A 28 -4.52 -1.66 -2.71
N ILE A 29 -3.21 -1.50 -2.46
CA ILE A 29 -2.33 -2.54 -1.92
C ILE A 29 -2.75 -2.97 -0.51
N ILE A 30 -3.18 -2.05 0.34
CA ILE A 30 -3.63 -2.41 1.70
C ILE A 30 -5.09 -2.81 1.68
N PHE A 31 -5.95 -1.98 1.11
CA PHE A 31 -7.39 -2.06 1.37
C PHE A 31 -8.20 -2.77 0.28
N GLU A 32 -7.60 -3.15 -0.85
CA GLU A 32 -8.32 -3.92 -1.88
C GLU A 32 -7.82 -5.36 -1.91
N PRO A 33 -8.70 -6.33 -1.64
CA PRO A 33 -8.40 -7.75 -1.85
C PRO A 33 -8.44 -8.06 -3.35
N ASP A 34 -7.69 -7.34 -4.17
CA ASP A 34 -7.73 -7.54 -5.60
C ASP A 34 -6.79 -8.68 -6.03
N ARG A 35 -7.37 -9.65 -6.76
CA ARG A 35 -6.67 -10.79 -7.37
C ARG A 35 -5.73 -10.33 -8.49
N SER A 36 -5.88 -9.11 -9.01
CA SER A 36 -5.06 -8.56 -10.09
C SER A 36 -3.88 -7.69 -9.62
N ALA A 37 -4.08 -6.88 -8.57
CA ALA A 37 -3.04 -6.01 -8.01
C ALA A 37 -2.02 -6.77 -7.14
N ARG A 38 -2.42 -7.88 -6.50
CA ARG A 38 -1.55 -8.73 -5.65
C ARG A 38 -1.24 -10.05 -6.35
N LYS A 39 -0.27 -10.07 -7.28
CA LYS A 39 0.14 -11.31 -7.99
C LYS A 39 0.78 -12.36 -7.07
N HIS A 40 1.29 -11.97 -5.90
CA HIS A 40 1.98 -12.85 -4.96
C HIS A 40 1.38 -12.73 -3.54
N ALA A 41 1.65 -13.74 -2.71
CA ALA A 41 1.00 -14.05 -1.43
C ALA A 41 0.70 -12.83 -0.53
N LYS A 42 -0.31 -12.98 0.37
CA LYS A 42 -0.69 -11.99 1.42
C LYS A 42 0.48 -11.53 2.31
N SER A 43 1.63 -12.19 2.21
CA SER A 43 2.85 -11.96 2.96
C SER A 43 3.99 -11.65 1.99
N LEU A 44 4.59 -10.48 2.14
CA LEU A 44 5.75 -10.00 1.37
C LEU A 44 6.75 -9.33 2.31
N SER A 45 7.97 -9.01 1.87
CA SER A 45 8.88 -8.21 2.71
C SER A 45 8.47 -6.74 2.70
N ALA A 46 8.85 -5.99 3.74
CA ALA A 46 8.56 -4.55 3.80
C ALA A 46 9.17 -3.77 2.61
N HIS A 47 10.32 -4.24 2.10
CA HIS A 47 10.92 -3.72 0.88
C HIS A 47 10.00 -3.88 -0.34
N HIS A 48 9.45 -5.08 -0.57
CA HIS A 48 8.53 -5.32 -1.68
C HIS A 48 7.27 -4.46 -1.56
N TYR A 49 6.76 -4.27 -0.34
CA TYR A 49 5.58 -3.43 -0.09
C TYR A 49 5.83 -2.00 -0.58
N LEU A 50 6.95 -1.40 -0.16
CA LEU A 50 7.31 -0.02 -0.53
C LEU A 50 7.51 0.13 -2.05
N THR A 51 8.12 -0.87 -2.68
CA THR A 51 8.30 -0.91 -4.13
C THR A 51 6.97 -0.99 -4.87
N ASP A 52 6.06 -1.85 -4.42
CA ASP A 52 4.72 -1.99 -5.00
C ASP A 52 3.91 -0.71 -4.85
N VAL A 53 3.98 -0.04 -3.69
CA VAL A 53 3.34 1.26 -3.45
C VAL A 53 3.88 2.32 -4.41
N ALA A 54 5.20 2.45 -4.51
CA ALA A 54 5.82 3.43 -5.41
C ALA A 54 5.48 3.17 -6.89
N ARG A 55 5.33 1.90 -7.27
CA ARG A 55 5.05 1.50 -8.65
C ARG A 55 3.59 1.66 -9.02
N ASN A 56 2.69 1.20 -8.16
CA ASN A 56 1.29 0.97 -8.50
C ASN A 56 0.33 1.96 -7.83
N CYS A 57 0.70 2.53 -6.69
CA CYS A 57 -0.17 3.38 -5.86
C CYS A 57 0.54 4.64 -5.34
N PRO A 58 1.31 5.40 -6.15
CA PRO A 58 2.10 6.53 -5.65
C PRO A 58 1.21 7.63 -5.01
N HIS A 59 -0.01 7.83 -5.52
CA HIS A 59 -0.99 8.75 -4.93
C HIS A 59 -1.70 8.21 -3.68
N GLY A 60 -1.58 6.92 -3.38
CA GLY A 60 -2.12 6.28 -2.17
C GLY A 60 -1.17 6.31 -0.98
N VAL A 61 0.03 6.86 -1.14
CA VAL A 61 1.01 7.01 -0.05
C VAL A 61 0.42 7.87 1.07
N GLY A 62 0.48 7.33 2.29
CA GLY A 62 -0.03 7.94 3.50
C GLY A 62 -1.55 7.85 3.71
N GLU A 63 -2.29 7.19 2.81
CA GLU A 63 -3.73 6.94 3.00
C GLU A 63 -3.99 5.84 4.04
N ALA A 64 -3.06 4.89 4.22
CA ALA A 64 -3.20 3.86 5.25
C ALA A 64 -2.61 4.33 6.58
N VAL A 65 -3.47 4.81 7.48
CA VAL A 65 -3.08 5.35 8.79
C VAL A 65 -3.19 4.26 9.85
N VAL A 66 -2.19 4.16 10.72
CA VAL A 66 -2.16 3.21 11.83
C VAL A 66 -2.96 3.79 13.00
N GLU A 67 -4.02 3.10 13.43
CA GLU A 67 -4.82 3.48 14.60
C GLU A 67 -4.22 2.92 15.90
N LYS A 68 -3.66 1.71 15.82
CA LYS A 68 -3.19 0.96 16.98
C LYS A 68 -2.08 0.00 16.58
N ILE A 69 -1.09 -0.16 17.44
CA ILE A 69 -0.09 -1.23 17.33
C ILE A 69 -0.17 -2.07 18.58
N GLU A 70 -0.37 -3.37 18.40
CA GLU A 70 -0.22 -4.36 19.46
C GLU A 70 1.12 -5.07 19.30
N PHE A 71 1.93 -5.05 20.36
CA PHE A 71 3.08 -5.92 20.48
C PHE A 71 2.59 -7.25 21.05
N LYS A 72 2.74 -8.34 20.31
CA LYS A 72 2.14 -9.63 20.68
C LYS A 72 3.17 -10.74 20.77
N LYS A 73 2.83 -11.74 21.58
CA LYS A 73 3.52 -13.00 21.72
C LYS A 73 2.61 -14.12 21.24
N SER A 74 3.13 -14.98 20.35
CA SER A 74 2.35 -16.08 19.80
C SER A 74 2.05 -17.13 20.86
N SER A 75 0.81 -17.57 20.87
CA SER A 75 0.33 -18.67 21.71
C SER A 75 0.83 -20.04 21.24
N GLU A 76 1.02 -20.23 19.93
CA GLU A 76 1.48 -21.49 19.32
C GLU A 76 2.99 -21.62 19.33
N LYS A 77 3.68 -20.49 19.17
CA LYS A 77 5.12 -20.38 19.29
C LYS A 77 5.40 -19.42 20.44
N PRO A 78 5.45 -19.89 21.70
CA PRO A 78 5.74 -19.05 22.86
C PRO A 78 7.03 -18.25 22.73
N ASN A 79 7.89 -18.70 21.82
CA ASN A 79 9.14 -18.09 21.46
C ASN A 79 9.06 -17.16 20.23
N HIS A 80 7.89 -16.62 19.91
CA HIS A 80 7.69 -15.75 18.77
C HIS A 80 6.97 -14.47 19.17
N GLU A 81 7.62 -13.34 18.95
CA GLU A 81 7.03 -12.01 19.13
C GLU A 81 6.91 -11.30 17.78
N PHE A 82 5.86 -10.52 17.63
CA PHE A 82 5.50 -9.84 16.39
C PHE A 82 4.70 -8.57 16.68
N LEU A 83 4.62 -7.69 15.69
CA LEU A 83 3.77 -6.51 15.76
C LEU A 83 2.51 -6.73 14.92
N LEU A 84 1.39 -6.21 15.44
CA LEU A 84 0.13 -6.16 14.74
C LEU A 84 -0.34 -4.71 14.67
N CYS A 85 -0.22 -4.12 13.49
CA CYS A 85 -0.63 -2.75 13.20
C CYS A 85 -2.05 -2.75 12.65
N TYR A 86 -2.99 -2.14 13.35
CA TYR A 86 -4.36 -1.93 12.89
C TYR A 86 -4.38 -0.65 12.06
N VAL A 87 -4.76 -0.78 10.80
CA VAL A 87 -4.72 0.31 9.82
C VAL A 87 -6.13 0.63 9.34
N ARG A 88 -6.42 1.92 9.20
CA ARG A 88 -7.62 2.44 8.57
C ARG A 88 -7.26 3.23 7.33
N ASP A 89 -8.19 3.28 6.39
CA ASP A 89 -8.10 4.23 5.30
C ASP A 89 -8.41 5.64 5.84
N ARG A 90 -7.54 6.60 5.53
CA ARG A 90 -7.66 8.01 5.90
C ARG A 90 -8.93 8.63 5.32
N ASN A 91 -9.29 8.24 4.09
CA ASN A 91 -10.40 8.80 3.34
C ASN A 91 -11.70 8.03 3.56
N VAL A 92 -11.62 6.77 4.01
CA VAL A 92 -12.79 5.89 4.19
C VAL A 92 -12.72 5.14 5.52
N SER A 93 -13.26 5.73 6.59
CA SER A 93 -13.14 5.20 7.97
C SER A 93 -13.66 3.76 8.18
N SER A 94 -14.58 3.29 7.33
CA SER A 94 -15.10 1.92 7.34
C SER A 94 -14.12 0.88 6.78
N ARG A 95 -13.13 1.31 5.97
CA ARG A 95 -12.11 0.42 5.41
C ARG A 95 -10.99 0.25 6.42
N LYS A 96 -10.88 -0.98 6.92
CA LYS A 96 -9.88 -1.37 7.90
C LYS A 96 -9.12 -2.60 7.41
N ALA A 97 -7.87 -2.68 7.82
CA ALA A 97 -7.03 -3.84 7.64
C ALA A 97 -6.10 -3.96 8.86
N PHE A 98 -5.32 -5.01 8.90
CA PHE A 98 -4.16 -5.07 9.76
C PHE A 98 -2.93 -5.51 8.98
N VAL A 99 -1.79 -5.08 9.48
CA VAL A 99 -0.47 -5.48 9.01
C VAL A 99 0.20 -6.23 10.15
N ARG A 100 0.58 -7.49 9.88
CA ARG A 100 1.40 -8.29 10.79
C ARG A 100 2.85 -8.22 10.34
N ILE A 101 3.72 -7.76 11.24
CA ILE A 101 5.15 -7.59 11.01
C ILE A 101 5.89 -8.58 11.89
N GLU A 102 6.60 -9.52 11.27
CA GLU A 102 7.31 -10.57 11.98
C GLU A 102 8.55 -11.05 11.23
N ARG A 103 9.49 -11.65 11.96
CA ARG A 103 10.66 -12.34 11.40
C ARG A 103 10.54 -13.83 11.70
N TRP A 104 10.75 -14.68 10.69
CA TRP A 104 10.80 -16.13 10.86
C TRP A 104 12.11 -16.72 10.35
N SER A 105 12.46 -17.90 10.87
CA SER A 105 13.47 -18.78 10.27
C SER A 105 12.77 -19.99 9.67
N ASP A 106 13.26 -20.45 8.53
CA ASP A 106 12.81 -21.71 7.94
C ASP A 106 13.52 -22.87 8.65
N SER A 107 13.06 -23.19 9.86
CA SER A 107 13.66 -24.25 10.69
C SER A 107 13.38 -25.66 10.15
N THR A 108 12.76 -25.81 8.97
CA THR A 108 12.54 -27.12 8.33
C THR A 108 13.81 -27.67 7.65
N HIS A 109 14.87 -26.87 7.51
CA HIS A 109 16.18 -27.29 7.02
C HIS A 109 17.28 -27.18 8.07
N ALA A 110 16.94 -27.24 9.37
CA ALA A 110 17.96 -27.61 10.35
C ALA A 110 18.40 -29.03 10.01
N HIS A 111 19.56 -29.18 9.37
CA HIS A 111 20.19 -30.47 9.11
C HIS A 111 20.10 -31.31 10.39
N THR A 112 19.23 -32.32 10.39
CA THR A 112 19.51 -33.53 11.15
C THR A 112 20.87 -34.00 10.64
N PRO A 113 21.92 -34.02 11.47
CA PRO A 113 23.13 -34.72 11.09
C PRO A 113 22.69 -36.14 10.77
N ASP A 114 23.06 -36.61 9.58
CA ASP A 114 22.70 -37.95 9.09
C ASP A 114 22.83 -38.99 10.21
N ASP A 115 21.77 -39.79 10.33
CA ASP A 115 21.74 -41.02 11.13
C ASP A 115 22.82 -41.98 10.60
N GLU A 116 24.04 -41.84 11.10
CA GLU A 116 25.04 -42.91 11.08
C GLU A 116 24.79 -43.82 12.30
N PRO A 117 24.60 -45.13 12.13
CA PRO A 117 24.28 -46.04 13.21
C PRO A 117 25.56 -46.39 13.97
N ALA A 118 25.85 -45.69 15.07
CA ALA A 118 26.91 -46.07 15.99
C ALA A 118 26.33 -46.73 17.24
N GLU A 119 26.56 -48.04 17.31
CA GLU A 119 26.23 -48.96 18.39
C GLU A 119 26.75 -48.50 19.76
N ASN A 120 26.00 -48.90 20.81
CA ASN A 120 26.46 -49.09 22.18
C ASN A 120 27.09 -47.89 22.91
N SER A 121 26.25 -47.11 23.61
CA SER A 121 26.54 -46.74 25.01
C SER A 121 25.31 -46.21 25.75
N SER A 122 25.11 -46.73 26.96
CA SER A 122 24.01 -46.44 27.90
C SER A 122 23.83 -44.96 28.27
N PRO A 123 22.62 -44.54 28.72
CA PRO A 123 22.28 -43.14 28.90
C PRO A 123 22.84 -42.59 30.22
N ARG A 124 23.93 -41.82 30.15
CA ARG A 124 24.26 -40.86 31.21
C ARG A 124 23.52 -39.55 30.93
N ARG A 125 22.46 -39.30 31.71
CA ARG A 125 21.86 -37.95 31.88
C ARG A 125 22.96 -36.96 32.22
N ARG A 126 23.44 -36.21 31.23
CA ARG A 126 24.19 -34.97 31.47
C ARG A 126 23.16 -33.86 31.55
N THR A 127 22.88 -33.41 32.77
CA THR A 127 22.32 -32.09 33.02
C THR A 127 23.26 -31.06 32.41
N PHE A 128 22.85 -30.44 31.31
CA PHE A 128 23.54 -29.28 30.76
C PHE A 128 23.40 -28.15 31.79
N SER A 129 24.49 -27.81 32.46
CA SER A 129 24.55 -26.66 33.36
C SER A 129 24.51 -25.38 32.52
N ILE A 130 23.48 -24.57 32.75
CA ILE A 130 23.20 -23.29 32.08
C ILE A 130 24.34 -22.29 32.26
N ASP A 131 25.10 -22.41 33.36
CA ASP A 131 26.25 -21.53 33.67
C ASP A 131 27.44 -21.74 32.72
N GLU A 132 27.60 -22.94 32.13
CA GLU A 132 28.72 -23.23 31.23
C GLU A 132 28.52 -22.59 29.85
N ALA A 133 27.26 -22.55 29.37
CA ALA A 133 26.91 -21.94 28.09
C ALA A 133 27.04 -20.41 28.13
N ALA A 134 26.67 -19.78 29.26
CA ALA A 134 26.80 -18.33 29.46
C ALA A 134 28.26 -17.86 29.59
N ARG A 135 29.15 -18.67 30.20
CA ARG A 135 30.57 -18.31 30.39
C ARG A 135 31.44 -18.47 29.14
N ARG A 136 31.03 -19.27 28.16
CA ARG A 136 31.81 -19.48 26.91
C ARG A 136 31.52 -18.47 25.81
N VAL A 137 30.60 -17.53 26.03
CA VAL A 137 30.27 -16.48 25.06
C VAL A 137 31.27 -15.33 25.15
N SER A 138 32.54 -15.61 24.84
CA SER A 138 33.44 -14.55 24.40
C SER A 138 33.03 -14.11 23.01
N THR A 139 33.01 -12.80 22.77
CA THR A 139 32.70 -12.17 21.48
C THR A 139 33.54 -12.71 20.31
N SER A 140 34.75 -13.21 20.60
CA SER A 140 35.62 -13.90 19.63
C SER A 140 35.18 -15.34 19.29
N ALA A 141 34.47 -16.04 20.19
CA ALA A 141 33.99 -17.40 19.95
C ALA A 141 32.72 -17.45 19.10
N ILE A 142 31.90 -16.38 19.10
CA ILE A 142 30.74 -16.25 18.21
C ILE A 142 31.17 -16.04 16.74
N GLN A 143 32.29 -15.36 16.50
CA GLN A 143 32.84 -15.21 15.15
C GLN A 143 33.53 -16.47 14.62
N SER A 144 33.88 -17.41 15.50
CA SER A 144 34.59 -18.66 15.18
C SER A 144 33.68 -19.91 15.26
N SER A 145 32.39 -19.75 15.58
CA SER A 145 31.45 -20.86 15.62
C SER A 145 30.88 -21.14 14.23
N SER A 146 30.98 -22.41 13.84
CA SER A 146 30.50 -23.00 12.58
C SER A 146 29.22 -22.38 12.02
N ALA A 147 29.14 -22.30 10.69
CA ALA A 147 28.02 -21.77 9.90
C ALA A 147 26.63 -22.39 10.18
N SER A 148 26.49 -23.33 11.12
CA SER A 148 25.27 -24.08 11.40
C SER A 148 24.30 -23.40 12.39
N PHE A 149 24.64 -22.26 13.00
CA PHE A 149 23.73 -21.50 13.88
C PHE A 149 23.03 -20.31 13.17
N TYR A 150 23.43 -20.03 11.93
CA TYR A 150 22.94 -18.90 11.16
C TYR A 150 22.01 -19.40 10.04
N GLY A 151 20.73 -19.03 10.11
CA GLY A 151 19.76 -19.27 9.05
C GLY A 151 19.47 -17.99 8.28
N THR A 152 18.82 -18.12 7.12
CA THR A 152 18.23 -16.95 6.45
C THR A 152 17.06 -16.41 7.27
N ALA A 153 17.06 -15.11 7.56
CA ALA A 153 15.93 -14.45 8.18
C ALA A 153 14.87 -14.13 7.11
N TYR A 154 13.63 -14.49 7.37
CA TYR A 154 12.50 -14.16 6.53
C TYR A 154 11.63 -13.11 7.23
N ASP A 155 11.78 -11.87 6.79
CA ASP A 155 10.98 -10.75 7.29
C ASP A 155 9.68 -10.65 6.49
N ARG A 156 8.57 -10.72 7.22
CA ARG A 156 7.22 -10.77 6.68
C ARG A 156 6.42 -9.56 7.12
N PHE A 157 5.84 -8.92 6.11
CA PHE A 157 4.90 -7.82 6.17
C PHE A 157 3.59 -8.32 5.56
N THR A 158 2.73 -8.85 6.42
CA THR A 158 1.52 -9.58 6.00
C THR A 158 0.30 -8.69 6.14
N ILE A 159 -0.41 -8.46 5.04
CA ILE A 159 -1.58 -7.58 4.99
C ILE A 159 -2.84 -8.44 4.98
N SER A 160 -3.79 -8.15 5.87
CA SER A 160 -5.10 -8.82 5.90
C SER A 160 -6.22 -7.82 6.18
N CYS A 161 -7.30 -7.92 5.40
CA CYS A 161 -8.55 -7.20 5.64
C CYS A 161 -9.51 -7.99 6.55
N ASP A 162 -9.21 -9.25 6.84
CA ASP A 162 -10.07 -10.12 7.64
C ASP A 162 -9.65 -10.10 9.11
N CYS A 163 -10.24 -9.19 9.87
CA CYS A 163 -10.00 -9.06 11.32
C CYS A 163 -10.28 -10.35 12.12
N ALA A 164 -11.08 -11.29 11.60
CA ALA A 164 -11.36 -12.55 12.28
C ALA A 164 -10.17 -13.53 12.23
N SER A 165 -9.22 -13.30 11.32
CA SER A 165 -8.03 -14.15 11.17
C SER A 165 -6.95 -13.92 12.25
N VAL A 166 -7.07 -12.87 13.07
CA VAL A 166 -6.17 -12.66 14.22
C VAL A 166 -6.55 -13.65 15.32
N LYS A 167 -5.63 -14.57 15.64
CA LYS A 167 -5.83 -15.55 16.71
C LYS A 167 -6.06 -14.84 18.04
N ARG A 168 -7.24 -15.04 18.62
CA ARG A 168 -7.62 -14.48 19.93
C ARG A 168 -6.77 -15.02 21.08
N SER A 169 -6.07 -16.13 20.88
CA SER A 169 -5.21 -16.77 21.87
C SER A 169 -3.84 -16.08 22.04
N ASP A 170 -3.41 -15.24 21.09
CA ASP A 170 -2.12 -14.55 21.18
C ASP A 170 -2.14 -13.48 22.29
N ILE A 171 -1.06 -13.40 23.05
CA ILE A 171 -0.95 -12.53 24.23
C ILE A 171 -0.48 -11.15 23.78
N THR A 172 -1.24 -10.11 24.09
CA THR A 172 -0.82 -8.71 23.89
C THR A 172 0.06 -8.27 25.05
N LEU A 173 1.32 -7.96 24.77
CA LEU A 173 2.30 -7.51 25.76
C LEU A 173 2.24 -5.99 25.99
N SER A 174 1.97 -5.22 24.95
CA SER A 174 1.81 -3.76 25.01
C SER A 174 0.99 -3.25 23.84
N THR A 175 0.42 -2.07 24.00
CA THR A 175 -0.40 -1.43 22.97
C THR A 175 -0.04 0.05 22.88
N LEU A 176 0.21 0.51 21.65
CA LEU A 176 0.28 1.92 21.28
C LEU A 176 -1.01 2.30 20.57
N ILE A 177 -1.67 3.35 21.03
CA ILE A 177 -2.89 3.89 20.43
C ILE A 177 -2.55 5.24 19.83
N PHE A 178 -2.72 5.36 18.52
CA PHE A 178 -2.44 6.54 17.72
C PHE A 178 -3.77 7.24 17.50
N GLY A 179 -3.98 8.37 18.20
CA GLY A 179 -5.20 9.17 18.05
C GLY A 179 -5.19 9.91 16.71
N ASP A 180 -4.87 11.20 16.76
CA ASP A 180 -4.74 12.05 15.56
C ASP A 180 -3.33 11.99 14.94
N SER A 181 -2.55 10.95 15.26
CA SER A 181 -1.21 10.78 14.68
C SER A 181 -1.29 10.55 13.17
N CYS A 182 -0.32 11.11 12.46
CA CYS A 182 -0.15 10.88 11.04
C CYS A 182 0.57 9.56 10.72
N PHE A 183 0.93 8.73 11.71
CA PHE A 183 1.71 7.52 11.50
C PHE A 183 1.04 6.55 10.52
N THR A 184 1.77 6.17 9.47
CA THR A 184 1.24 5.41 8.33
C THR A 184 1.80 4.00 8.25
N ALA A 185 1.13 3.14 7.49
CA ALA A 185 1.64 1.81 7.16
C ALA A 185 2.96 1.88 6.37
N ASP A 186 3.14 2.93 5.57
CA ASP A 186 4.35 3.18 4.78
C ASP A 186 5.55 3.47 5.69
N GLU A 187 5.35 4.28 6.74
CA GLU A 187 6.38 4.53 7.76
C GLU A 187 6.72 3.25 8.53
N ALA A 188 5.71 2.47 8.94
CA ALA A 188 5.94 1.18 9.58
C ALA A 188 6.73 0.21 8.68
N ALA A 189 6.43 0.17 7.38
CA ALA A 189 7.17 -0.62 6.41
C ALA A 189 8.62 -0.12 6.26
N MET A 190 8.84 1.20 6.21
CA MET A 190 10.17 1.76 6.13
C MET A 190 11.03 1.37 7.33
N ILE A 191 10.51 1.52 8.55
CA ILE A 191 11.20 1.12 9.78
C ILE A 191 11.49 -0.39 9.75
N SER A 192 10.53 -1.20 9.29
CA SER A 192 10.69 -2.66 9.18
C SER A 192 11.78 -3.04 8.16
N ARG A 193 11.89 -2.30 7.06
CA ARG A 193 12.95 -2.48 6.05
C ARG A 193 14.32 -2.13 6.62
N ILE A 194 14.45 -0.98 7.28
CA ILE A 194 15.70 -0.55 7.92
C ILE A 194 16.15 -1.59 8.96
N ALA A 195 15.22 -2.06 9.81
CA ALA A 195 15.52 -3.10 10.78
C ALA A 195 15.93 -4.43 10.12
N SER A 196 15.35 -4.74 8.97
CA SER A 196 15.69 -5.93 8.15
C SER A 196 17.12 -5.83 7.62
N ASP A 197 17.44 -4.72 6.97
CA ASP A 197 18.73 -4.45 6.33
C ASP A 197 19.87 -4.41 7.36
N CYS A 198 19.60 -4.01 8.60
CA CYS A 198 20.59 -4.01 9.68
C CYS A 198 20.89 -5.40 10.25
N ALA A 199 20.06 -6.41 10.00
CA ALA A 199 20.32 -7.78 10.45
C ALA A 199 19.71 -8.78 9.48
N ASP A 200 20.35 -8.94 8.33
CA ASP A 200 19.95 -9.83 7.24
C ASP A 200 20.09 -11.33 7.58
N LYS A 201 20.91 -11.66 8.58
CA LYS A 201 21.12 -13.02 9.07
C LYS A 201 20.24 -13.33 10.29
N TYR A 202 19.56 -14.47 10.26
CA TYR A 202 18.87 -14.99 11.43
C TYR A 202 19.90 -15.61 12.37
N ASN A 203 20.06 -15.01 13.54
CA ASN A 203 20.70 -15.65 14.66
C ASN A 203 19.59 -16.02 15.65
N ALA A 204 19.46 -17.32 15.99
CA ALA A 204 18.86 -17.70 17.26
C ALA A 204 19.61 -16.93 18.39
N ILE A 205 19.28 -16.83 19.66
CA ILE A 205 20.11 -15.99 20.60
C ILE A 205 20.08 -14.46 20.31
N THR A 206 20.63 -13.91 19.21
CA THR A 206 20.93 -12.47 19.07
C THR A 206 19.99 -11.66 18.15
N HIS A 207 19.43 -12.26 17.08
CA HIS A 207 18.63 -11.55 16.05
C HIS A 207 17.30 -12.25 15.73
N GLN A 208 16.71 -12.89 16.74
CA GLN A 208 15.44 -13.60 16.65
C GLN A 208 14.24 -12.67 16.39
N CYS A 209 13.08 -13.28 16.17
CA CYS A 209 11.78 -12.62 16.09
C CYS A 209 11.51 -11.57 17.19
N TYR A 210 11.94 -11.82 18.43
CA TYR A 210 11.79 -10.85 19.53
C TYR A 210 12.60 -9.58 19.32
N TRP A 211 13.86 -9.72 18.88
CA TRP A 211 14.72 -8.58 18.61
C TRP A 211 14.11 -7.72 17.51
N TYR A 212 13.70 -8.35 16.41
CA TYR A 212 13.15 -7.65 15.25
C TYR A 212 11.88 -6.86 15.61
N ALA A 213 10.90 -7.51 16.24
CA ALA A 213 9.67 -6.85 16.69
C ALA A 213 9.97 -5.73 17.70
N ARG A 214 10.91 -5.95 18.62
CA ARG A 214 11.30 -4.98 19.65
C ARG A 214 11.99 -3.75 19.09
N VAL A 215 12.91 -3.93 18.15
CA VAL A 215 13.61 -2.82 17.50
C VAL A 215 12.64 -1.95 16.73
N ILE A 216 11.76 -2.54 15.91
CA ILE A 216 10.75 -1.79 15.16
C ILE A 216 9.85 -1.02 16.13
N TYR A 217 9.37 -1.68 17.20
CA TYR A 217 8.54 -1.05 18.21
C TYR A 217 9.23 0.15 18.86
N ASN A 218 10.49 0.02 19.25
CA ASN A 218 11.25 1.08 19.89
C ASN A 218 11.48 2.28 18.94
N VAL A 219 11.84 2.03 17.67
CA VAL A 219 11.99 3.10 16.67
C VAL A 219 10.67 3.82 16.45
N ILE A 220 9.54 3.11 16.42
CA ILE A 220 8.21 3.74 16.35
C ILE A 220 7.94 4.60 17.58
N GLN A 221 8.24 4.11 18.78
CA GLN A 221 8.04 4.90 20.01
C GLN A 221 8.90 6.18 20.03
N GLU A 222 10.13 6.11 19.52
CA GLU A 222 11.04 7.25 19.47
C GLU A 222 10.59 8.26 18.40
N THR A 223 10.31 7.81 17.18
CA THR A 223 9.88 8.66 16.06
C THR A 223 8.50 9.27 16.25
N GLN A 224 7.61 8.60 17.00
CA GLN A 224 6.24 9.05 17.26
C GLN A 224 6.06 9.54 18.70
N SER A 225 7.15 9.92 19.39
CA SER A 225 7.09 10.40 20.76
C SER A 225 6.10 11.56 20.91
N GLY A 226 5.19 11.46 21.89
CA GLY A 226 4.12 12.44 22.12
C GLY A 226 2.86 12.26 21.24
N HIS A 227 2.89 11.39 20.23
CA HIS A 227 1.77 11.18 19.29
C HIS A 227 0.98 9.89 19.54
N PHE A 228 1.30 9.14 20.60
CA PHE A 228 0.57 7.94 20.99
C PHE A 228 0.26 7.92 22.48
N LYS A 229 -0.80 7.18 22.84
CA LYS A 229 -1.05 6.73 24.21
C LYS A 229 -0.60 5.29 24.33
N LYS A 230 0.28 5.02 25.29
CA LYS A 230 0.68 3.65 25.63
C LYS A 230 -0.21 3.16 26.77
N THR A 231 -0.91 2.04 26.56
CA THR A 231 -1.74 1.44 27.60
C THR A 231 -0.81 0.89 28.71
N PRO A 232 -1.10 1.12 30.01
CA PRO A 232 -0.17 0.79 31.09
C PRO A 232 0.14 -0.71 31.14
N PRO A 233 1.40 -1.11 31.43
CA PRO A 233 1.85 -2.45 31.13
C PRO A 233 1.78 -3.37 32.34
N GLN A 234 0.92 -4.37 32.30
CA GLN A 234 1.11 -5.54 33.15
C GLN A 234 2.21 -6.45 32.59
N ASP A 235 2.37 -6.49 31.25
CA ASP A 235 3.21 -7.48 30.56
C ASP A 235 4.40 -6.91 29.76
N ASP A 236 4.71 -5.60 29.81
CA ASP A 236 5.94 -5.06 29.19
C ASP A 236 7.20 -5.77 29.72
N LYS A 237 7.16 -6.22 30.99
CA LYS A 237 8.25 -6.96 31.62
C LYS A 237 8.55 -8.29 30.91
N ARG A 238 7.61 -8.84 30.14
CA ARG A 238 7.71 -10.11 29.41
C ARG A 238 8.18 -9.96 27.97
N MET A 239 8.33 -8.73 27.48
CA MET A 239 8.84 -8.44 26.14
C MET A 239 10.29 -8.87 26.02
N GLY A 240 10.65 -9.46 24.89
CA GLY A 240 12.01 -9.96 24.67
C GLY A 240 12.42 -11.07 25.63
N THR A 241 11.46 -11.75 26.26
CA THR A 241 11.75 -12.81 27.24
C THR A 241 11.63 -14.18 26.60
N TRP A 242 12.71 -14.94 26.59
CA TRP A 242 12.73 -16.35 26.18
C TRP A 242 12.19 -17.24 27.29
N HIS A 243 11.24 -18.12 26.97
CA HIS A 243 10.53 -18.99 27.94
C HIS A 243 9.95 -18.28 29.17
N GLY A 244 9.69 -16.97 29.09
CA GLY A 244 9.12 -16.19 30.20
C GLY A 244 10.05 -15.94 31.39
N THR A 245 11.31 -16.37 31.32
CA THR A 245 12.28 -16.22 32.42
C THR A 245 13.55 -15.47 32.02
N MET A 246 14.05 -15.65 30.79
CA MET A 246 15.33 -15.08 30.36
C MET A 246 15.11 -13.84 29.50
N LYS A 247 15.41 -12.65 30.04
CA LYS A 247 15.30 -11.39 29.29
C LYS A 247 16.47 -11.27 28.32
N LEU A 248 16.20 -11.52 27.05
CA LEU A 248 17.17 -11.47 25.96
C LEU A 248 17.34 -10.07 25.39
N VAL A 249 16.46 -9.11 25.69
CA VAL A 249 16.57 -7.73 25.21
C VAL A 249 16.25 -6.79 26.36
N ASN A 250 17.22 -5.97 26.79
CA ASN A 250 17.01 -5.02 27.86
C ASN A 250 16.19 -3.80 27.42
N ASN A 251 15.63 -3.07 28.39
CA ASN A 251 14.75 -1.92 28.14
C ASN A 251 15.45 -0.81 27.34
N ASP A 252 16.76 -0.68 27.50
CA ASP A 252 17.57 0.33 26.80
C ASP A 252 18.01 -0.13 25.40
N ALA A 253 17.53 -1.27 24.91
CA ALA A 253 17.94 -1.92 23.65
C ALA A 253 19.45 -2.21 23.52
N SER A 254 20.23 -1.95 24.57
CA SER A 254 21.58 -2.45 24.80
C SER A 254 21.50 -3.94 25.14
N ASN A 255 21.25 -4.73 24.11
CA ASN A 255 21.52 -6.13 24.20
C ASN A 255 23.04 -6.28 24.10
N ILE A 256 23.65 -6.98 25.04
CA ILE A 256 25.10 -7.33 25.04
C ILE A 256 25.53 -8.05 23.75
N PHE A 257 24.57 -8.48 22.91
CA PHE A 257 24.78 -9.17 21.65
C PHE A 257 24.39 -8.38 20.39
N ILE A 258 23.92 -7.14 20.52
CA ILE A 258 23.58 -6.28 19.37
C ILE A 258 24.76 -5.35 19.08
N ASN A 259 25.23 -5.34 17.83
CA ASN A 259 26.22 -4.37 17.37
C ASN A 259 25.71 -2.93 17.58
N ALA A 260 26.56 -2.00 18.00
CA ALA A 260 26.19 -0.60 18.22
C ALA A 260 25.53 0.06 16.99
N SER A 261 25.85 -0.41 15.77
CA SER A 261 25.19 0.00 14.52
C SER A 261 23.71 -0.37 14.44
N HIS A 262 23.23 -1.33 15.23
CA HIS A 262 21.87 -1.86 15.20
C HIS A 262 21.03 -1.36 16.39
N HIS A 263 21.52 -0.35 17.12
CA HIS A 263 20.82 0.27 18.22
C HIS A 263 19.64 1.10 17.70
N PRO A 264 18.45 1.09 18.35
CA PRO A 264 17.28 1.83 17.91
C PRO A 264 17.55 3.29 17.56
N ASN A 265 18.29 4.03 18.39
CA ASN A 265 18.64 5.43 18.12
C ASN A 265 19.33 5.62 16.76
N ARG A 266 20.25 4.71 16.36
CA ARG A 266 20.92 4.77 15.05
C ARG A 266 19.97 4.45 13.91
N LEU A 267 19.03 3.52 14.13
CA LEU A 267 18.00 3.19 13.16
C LEU A 267 16.98 4.32 13.02
N THR A 268 16.64 4.99 14.12
CA THR A 268 15.83 6.20 14.17
C THR A 268 16.51 7.33 13.39
N GLU A 269 17.81 7.57 13.61
CA GLU A 269 18.59 8.53 12.81
C GLU A 269 18.56 8.16 11.31
N THR A 270 18.80 6.89 10.98
CA THR A 270 18.77 6.40 9.59
C THR A 270 17.40 6.60 8.94
N TYR A 271 16.33 6.32 9.68
CA TYR A 271 14.96 6.54 9.25
C TYR A 271 14.68 8.02 9.00
N LEU A 272 14.91 8.87 10.01
CA LEU A 272 14.54 10.29 9.96
C LEU A 272 15.38 11.10 8.97
N LEU A 273 16.69 10.84 8.91
CA LEU A 273 17.62 11.71 8.18
C LEU A 273 17.89 11.26 6.74
N LYS A 274 17.68 9.97 6.44
CA LYS A 274 18.11 9.40 5.15
C LYS A 274 16.97 8.70 4.43
N GLU A 275 16.53 7.56 4.94
CA GLU A 275 15.73 6.62 4.16
C GLU A 275 14.29 7.12 3.93
N TRP A 276 13.65 7.72 4.94
CA TRP A 276 12.30 8.26 4.79
C TRP A 276 12.25 9.48 3.85
N PRO A 277 13.08 10.53 4.02
CA PRO A 277 13.09 11.65 3.10
C PRO A 277 13.41 11.28 1.64
N GLU A 278 14.36 10.37 1.42
CA GLU A 278 14.69 9.88 0.07
C GLU A 278 13.52 9.16 -0.57
N TRP A 279 12.83 8.32 0.20
CA TRP A 279 11.64 7.62 -0.30
C TRP A 279 10.49 8.58 -0.61
N VAL A 280 10.23 9.58 0.23
CA VAL A 280 9.20 10.61 -0.04
C VAL A 280 9.51 11.35 -1.35
N LYS A 281 10.77 11.78 -1.57
CA LYS A 281 11.19 12.42 -2.84
C LYS A 281 10.97 11.50 -4.04
N HIS A 282 11.28 10.22 -3.90
CA HIS A 282 11.03 9.23 -4.95
C HIS A 282 9.52 9.13 -5.26
N ILE A 283 8.66 9.06 -4.25
CA ILE A 283 7.20 9.04 -4.44
C ILE A 283 6.70 10.29 -5.15
N GLU A 284 7.17 11.48 -4.78
CA GLU A 284 6.80 12.74 -5.43
C GLU A 284 7.17 12.73 -6.92
N LYS A 285 8.38 12.28 -7.23
CA LYS A 285 8.82 12.09 -8.63
C LYS A 285 7.90 11.13 -9.38
N ARG A 286 7.53 10.00 -8.77
CA ARG A 286 6.62 9.01 -9.39
C ARG A 286 5.22 9.57 -9.63
N LYS A 287 4.69 10.41 -8.73
CA LYS A 287 3.40 11.10 -8.93
C LYS A 287 3.45 11.98 -10.18
N LEU A 288 4.52 12.76 -10.34
CA LEU A 288 4.71 13.62 -11.51
C LEU A 288 4.79 12.80 -12.81
N GLU A 289 5.57 11.71 -12.82
CA GLU A 289 5.69 10.82 -13.98
C GLU A 289 4.35 10.20 -14.41
N VAL A 290 3.45 9.95 -13.46
CA VAL A 290 2.10 9.42 -13.75
C VAL A 290 1.13 10.53 -14.17
N ASP A 291 1.22 11.72 -13.57
CA ASP A 291 0.27 12.81 -13.79
C ASP A 291 0.55 13.60 -15.09
N GLU A 292 1.79 13.65 -15.59
CA GLU A 292 2.13 14.37 -16.83
C GLU A 292 1.45 13.76 -18.08
N PRO A 293 1.58 12.45 -18.38
CA PRO A 293 0.90 11.86 -19.54
C PRO A 293 -0.62 11.98 -19.45
N ARG A 294 -1.18 11.88 -18.23
CA ARG A 294 -2.61 12.05 -18.01
C ARG A 294 -3.07 13.46 -18.36
N ARG A 295 -2.30 14.48 -17.96
CA ARG A 295 -2.58 15.88 -18.31
C ARG A 295 -2.45 16.12 -19.81
N GLU A 296 -1.50 15.48 -20.48
CA GLU A 296 -1.35 15.57 -21.92
C GLU A 296 -2.53 14.96 -22.69
N ILE A 297 -2.98 13.77 -22.29
CA ILE A 297 -4.18 13.14 -22.86
C ILE A 297 -5.42 14.02 -22.67
N GLU A 298 -5.58 14.63 -21.50
CA GLU A 298 -6.72 15.51 -21.22
C GLU A 298 -6.69 16.77 -22.09
N ARG A 299 -5.52 17.38 -22.30
CA ARG A 299 -5.36 18.49 -23.25
C ARG A 299 -5.73 18.08 -24.67
N GLY A 300 -5.24 16.92 -25.12
CA GLY A 300 -5.57 16.38 -26.44
C GLY A 300 -7.08 16.14 -26.62
N LYS A 301 -7.78 15.66 -25.60
CA LYS A 301 -9.24 15.51 -25.62
C LYS A 301 -9.96 16.85 -25.76
N GLN A 302 -9.53 17.87 -25.02
CA GLN A 302 -10.11 19.21 -25.11
C GLN A 302 -9.89 19.84 -26.49
N GLU A 303 -8.72 19.63 -27.09
CA GLU A 303 -8.43 20.09 -28.46
C GLU A 303 -9.29 19.37 -29.51
N ILE A 304 -9.49 18.05 -29.37
CA ILE A 304 -10.38 17.28 -30.24
C ILE A 304 -11.82 17.78 -30.11
N GLU A 305 -12.33 17.95 -28.89
CA GLU A 305 -13.69 18.43 -28.63
C GLU A 305 -13.91 19.83 -29.23
N LYS A 306 -12.94 20.73 -29.06
CA LYS A 306 -12.97 22.06 -29.68
C LYS A 306 -12.99 21.97 -31.21
N GLY A 307 -12.15 21.11 -31.79
CA GLY A 307 -12.12 20.88 -33.23
C GLY A 307 -13.43 20.29 -33.78
N ASP A 308 -14.10 19.42 -33.02
CA ASP A 308 -15.42 18.89 -33.36
C ASP A 308 -16.50 19.97 -33.33
N GLN A 309 -16.46 20.86 -32.34
CA GLN A 309 -17.37 22.01 -32.27
C GLN A 309 -17.19 22.96 -33.46
N GLU A 310 -15.94 23.28 -33.82
CA GLU A 310 -15.63 24.13 -34.99
C GLU A 310 -16.09 23.48 -36.31
N ARG A 311 -15.86 22.17 -36.48
CA ARG A 311 -16.35 21.42 -37.65
C ARG A 311 -17.87 21.41 -37.75
N ALA A 312 -18.56 21.18 -36.63
CA ALA A 312 -20.01 21.19 -36.58
C ALA A 312 -20.58 22.57 -36.95
N GLU A 313 -19.94 23.64 -36.50
CA GLU A 313 -20.34 25.01 -36.83
C GLU A 313 -20.12 25.32 -38.31
N LEU A 314 -18.96 24.97 -38.88
CA LEU A 314 -18.71 25.10 -40.32
C LEU A 314 -19.72 24.30 -41.15
N GLN A 315 -20.10 23.11 -40.71
CA GLN A 315 -21.08 22.29 -41.41
C GLN A 315 -22.47 22.93 -41.40
N ARG A 316 -22.87 23.55 -40.29
CA ARG A 316 -24.12 24.34 -40.21
C ARG A 316 -24.10 25.54 -41.14
N GLN A 317 -22.97 26.26 -41.21
CA GLN A 317 -22.81 27.39 -42.11
C GLN A 317 -22.90 26.95 -43.58
N LEU A 318 -22.19 25.89 -43.95
CA LEU A 318 -22.23 25.33 -45.30
C LEU A 318 -23.65 24.87 -45.70
N GLU A 319 -24.37 24.26 -44.76
CA GLU A 319 -25.75 23.84 -45.01
C GLU A 319 -26.69 25.04 -45.20
N LYS A 320 -26.49 26.11 -44.42
CA LYS A 320 -27.23 27.37 -44.58
C LYS A 320 -26.99 28.00 -45.95
N GLU A 321 -25.74 28.11 -46.37
CA GLU A 321 -25.37 28.64 -47.70
C GLU A 321 -25.99 27.80 -48.83
N ARG A 322 -25.98 26.47 -48.71
CA ARG A 322 -26.63 25.57 -49.69
C ARG A 322 -28.14 25.82 -49.79
N ARG A 323 -28.82 26.04 -48.66
CA ARG A 323 -30.26 26.36 -48.64
C ARG A 323 -30.55 27.72 -49.27
N GLU A 324 -29.74 28.74 -48.98
CA GLU A 324 -29.89 30.08 -49.57
C GLU A 324 -29.65 30.05 -51.09
N LYS A 325 -28.60 29.35 -51.54
CA LYS A 325 -28.32 29.17 -52.98
C LYS A 325 -29.46 28.45 -53.70
N ALA A 326 -29.99 27.37 -53.14
CA ALA A 326 -31.12 26.66 -53.72
C ALA A 326 -32.38 27.54 -53.84
N LYS A 327 -32.63 28.40 -52.84
CA LYS A 327 -33.73 29.37 -52.88
C LYS A 327 -33.57 30.39 -54.02
N LEU A 328 -32.36 30.94 -54.18
CA LEU A 328 -32.06 31.88 -55.27
C LEU A 328 -32.19 31.23 -56.64
N GLU A 329 -31.72 29.98 -56.81
CA GLU A 329 -31.87 29.23 -58.06
C GLU A 329 -33.34 28.98 -58.41
N MET A 330 -34.17 28.62 -57.44
CA MET A 330 -35.63 28.49 -57.64
C MET A 330 -36.30 29.81 -58.05
N GLU A 331 -35.93 30.91 -57.41
CA GLU A 331 -36.46 32.24 -57.73
C GLU A 331 -36.06 32.68 -59.15
N LEU A 332 -34.80 32.44 -59.53
CA LEU A 332 -34.29 32.74 -60.87
C LEU A 332 -34.98 31.90 -61.95
N HIS A 333 -35.23 30.62 -61.68
CA HIS A 333 -36.02 29.75 -62.56
C HIS A 333 -37.46 30.25 -62.71
N SER A 334 -38.12 30.65 -61.61
CA SER A 334 -39.47 31.23 -61.62
C SER A 334 -39.54 32.51 -62.46
N MET A 335 -38.54 33.41 -62.34
CA MET A 335 -38.47 34.63 -63.14
C MET A 335 -38.32 34.31 -64.64
N ARG A 336 -37.45 33.35 -65.01
CA ARG A 336 -37.27 32.95 -66.42
C ARG A 336 -38.56 32.39 -67.02
N GLN A 337 -39.31 31.58 -66.29
CA GLN A 337 -40.61 31.06 -66.74
C GLN A 337 -41.64 32.18 -66.94
N ALA A 338 -41.70 33.15 -66.02
CA ALA A 338 -42.59 34.30 -66.14
C ALA A 338 -42.24 35.19 -67.36
N SER A 339 -40.94 35.42 -67.62
CA SER A 339 -40.48 36.17 -68.80
C SER A 339 -40.78 35.44 -70.10
N SER A 340 -40.58 34.13 -70.16
CA SER A 340 -40.92 33.31 -71.33
C SER A 340 -42.42 33.33 -71.62
N SER A 341 -43.26 33.34 -70.58
CA SER A 341 -44.71 33.40 -70.72
C SER A 341 -45.20 34.76 -71.25
N ARG A 342 -44.50 35.86 -70.95
CA ARG A 342 -44.81 37.21 -71.45
C ARG A 342 -44.45 37.40 -72.94
N GLN A 343 -43.35 36.81 -73.40
CA GLN A 343 -42.98 36.87 -74.82
C GLN A 343 -43.94 36.09 -75.73
N THR A 344 -44.57 35.02 -75.24
CA THR A 344 -45.58 34.27 -76.01
C THR A 344 -46.92 35.01 -76.13
N THR A 345 -47.25 35.91 -75.19
CA THR A 345 -48.48 36.71 -75.25
C THR A 345 -48.40 37.91 -76.19
N ASP A 346 -47.21 38.51 -76.40
CA ASP A 346 -47.05 39.67 -77.31
C ASP A 346 -46.99 39.29 -78.80
N VAL A 347 -46.84 38.01 -79.15
CA VAL A 347 -46.82 37.54 -80.54
C VAL A 347 -48.24 37.22 -81.07
N GLN A 348 -49.27 37.20 -80.21
CA GLN A 348 -50.66 36.89 -80.61
C GLN A 348 -51.57 38.12 -80.79
N THR A 349 -51.06 39.34 -80.61
CA THR A 349 -51.89 40.57 -80.69
C THR A 349 -51.76 41.35 -82.00
N THR A 350 -51.12 40.81 -83.05
CA THR A 350 -50.95 41.49 -84.34
C THR A 350 -51.74 40.92 -85.52
N ASP A 351 -52.66 39.98 -85.32
CA ASP A 351 -53.57 39.51 -86.39
C ASP A 351 -55.03 39.53 -85.95
N SER A 352 -55.74 40.62 -86.25
CA SER A 352 -57.13 40.56 -86.73
C SER A 352 -57.54 41.88 -87.44
N PRO A 353 -58.41 41.80 -88.47
CA PRO A 353 -58.56 42.80 -89.55
C PRO A 353 -59.38 44.04 -89.19
#